data_AF-A0A7S2H946-F1
#
_entry.id   AF-A0A7S2H946-F1
#
_cell.length_a   1.000
_cell.length_b   1.000
_cell.length_c   1.000
_cell.angle_alpha   90.00
_cell.angle_beta   90.00
_cell.angle_gamma   90.00
#
_symmetry.space_group_name_H-M   'P 1'
#
loop_
_entity.id
_entity.type
_entity.pdbx_description
1 polymer ?
#
loop_
_entity_poly.entity_id
_entity_poly.type
_entity_poly.pdbx_seq_one_letter_code
_entity_poly.pdbx_strand_id
1 'polypeptide(L)'
;ECRNKSVSFSSLTIREHSLVVGDHPCASGGLPLSLGWEHSDDIDMDLDEYEHVREGHRRCGSEMRMTYFQRKNLLKRIAGLSEADIVRAEQKAHHPHTASSRGYCHPLGNNRLHHVPSVRFLSAQTSC
;
A
#
# COMPACT_ATOMS: atom_id res chain seq x y z
N GLU A 1 -29.44 -34.91 12.55
CA GLU A 1 -28.27 -34.65 11.68
C GLU A 1 -27.89 -33.18 11.81
N CYS A 2 -26.65 -32.89 12.22
CA CYS A 2 -26.18 -31.51 12.35
C CYS A 2 -25.63 -31.05 10.99
N ARG A 3 -26.33 -30.13 10.32
CA ARG A 3 -25.89 -29.54 9.06
C ARG A 3 -24.69 -28.65 9.35
N ASN A 4 -23.49 -29.11 8.99
CA ASN A 4 -22.27 -28.32 9.13
C ASN A 4 -22.42 -27.07 8.25
N LYS A 5 -22.51 -25.90 8.91
CA LYS A 5 -22.48 -24.61 8.22
C LYS A 5 -21.03 -24.36 7.83
N SER A 6 -20.73 -24.38 6.54
CA SER A 6 -19.44 -23.96 5.99
C SER A 6 -19.59 -22.59 5.34
N VAL A 7 -18.62 -21.71 5.57
CA VAL A 7 -18.51 -20.44 4.86
C VAL A 7 -17.55 -20.63 3.70
N SER A 8 -17.93 -20.17 2.52
CA SER A 8 -17.06 -20.10 1.34
C SER A 8 -17.05 -18.68 0.78
N PHE A 9 -15.98 -18.36 0.06
CA PHE A 9 -15.82 -17.12 -0.68
C PHE A 9 -15.80 -17.48 -2.16
N SER A 10 -16.44 -16.65 -2.99
CA SER A 10 -16.58 -16.89 -4.43
C SER A 10 -15.85 -15.84 -5.26
N SER A 11 -15.98 -14.57 -4.85
CA SER A 11 -15.48 -13.44 -5.61
C SER A 11 -14.63 -12.51 -4.75
N LEU A 12 -13.68 -11.88 -5.42
CA LEU A 12 -12.77 -10.89 -4.88
C LEU A 12 -12.98 -9.57 -5.59
N THR A 13 -12.97 -8.49 -4.81
CA THR A 13 -12.89 -7.12 -5.31
C THR A 13 -11.55 -6.55 -4.91
N ILE A 14 -10.71 -6.21 -5.89
CA ILE A 14 -9.35 -5.72 -5.69
C ILE A 14 -9.32 -4.21 -5.88
N ARG A 15 -8.74 -3.49 -4.91
CA ARG A 15 -8.52 -2.05 -4.94
C ARG A 15 -7.06 -1.70 -4.99
N GLU A 16 -6.73 -0.71 -5.78
CA GLU A 16 -5.36 -0.32 -6.09
C GLU A 16 -5.12 1.09 -5.52
N HIS A 17 -4.39 1.17 -4.41
CA HIS A 17 -4.20 2.43 -3.68
C HIS A 17 -2.92 3.16 -4.07
N SER A 18 -2.98 4.50 -4.01
CA SER A 18 -1.80 5.36 -4.13
C SER A 18 -0.76 5.04 -3.06
N LEU A 19 0.52 5.16 -3.41
CA LEU A 19 1.62 5.00 -2.47
C LEU A 19 2.03 6.36 -1.89
N VAL A 20 2.13 6.46 -0.57
CA VAL A 20 2.50 7.71 0.11
C VAL A 20 3.59 7.49 1.17
N VAL A 21 4.22 8.57 1.61
CA VAL A 21 5.10 8.54 2.78
C VAL A 21 4.23 8.43 4.03
N GLY A 22 4.49 7.41 4.84
CA GLY A 22 3.78 7.12 6.08
C GLY A 22 4.39 7.77 7.33
N ASP A 23 4.00 7.25 8.49
CA ASP A 23 4.41 7.70 9.82
C ASP A 23 4.86 6.53 10.73
N HIS A 24 5.10 5.34 10.16
CA HIS A 24 5.41 4.16 10.96
C HIS A 24 6.77 4.29 11.70
N PRO A 25 6.79 4.28 13.05
CA PRO A 25 8.01 4.53 13.83
C PRO A 25 9.09 3.44 13.71
N CYS A 26 8.75 2.23 13.24
CA CYS A 26 9.70 1.12 13.15
C CYS A 26 10.46 1.07 11.80
N ALA A 27 10.26 2.04 10.91
CA ALA A 27 11.02 2.13 9.67
C ALA A 27 12.45 2.63 9.95
N SER A 28 13.33 1.69 10.33
CA SER A 28 14.76 1.96 10.51
C SER A 28 15.33 2.55 9.20
N GLY A 29 15.96 3.73 9.31
CA GLY A 29 16.50 4.48 8.17
C GLY A 29 15.49 5.41 7.47
N GLY A 30 14.29 5.61 8.01
CA GLY A 30 13.32 6.57 7.48
C GLY A 30 12.53 6.07 6.27
N LEU A 31 11.72 6.98 5.70
CA LEU A 31 10.79 6.73 4.59
C LEU A 31 9.85 5.54 4.82
N PRO A 32 9.05 5.53 5.89
CA PRO A 32 7.95 4.58 6.01
C PRO A 32 7.02 4.72 4.80
N LEU A 33 6.53 3.60 4.27
CA LEU A 33 5.54 3.59 3.20
C LEU A 33 4.16 3.37 3.80
N SER A 34 3.17 4.04 3.24
CA SER A 34 1.75 3.83 3.54
C SER A 34 0.93 3.86 2.25
N LEU A 35 -0.29 3.36 2.34
CA LEU A 35 -1.28 3.51 1.30
C LEU A 35 -2.05 4.81 1.52
N GLY A 36 -2.28 5.56 0.45
CA GLY A 36 -3.15 6.72 0.45
C GLY A 36 -4.62 6.32 0.35
N TRP A 37 -5.49 7.29 0.60
CA TRP A 37 -6.94 7.10 0.53
C TRP A 37 -7.45 7.01 -0.91
N GLU A 38 -6.74 7.62 -1.85
CA GLU A 38 -7.06 7.55 -3.28
C GLU A 38 -6.75 6.15 -3.81
N HIS A 39 -7.73 5.55 -4.47
CA HIS A 39 -7.62 4.28 -5.17
C HIS A 39 -8.17 4.39 -6.60
N SER A 40 -7.68 3.52 -7.49
CA SER A 40 -8.27 3.33 -8.82
C SER A 40 -9.55 2.47 -8.74
N ASP A 41 -10.21 2.32 -9.88
CA ASP A 41 -11.43 1.52 -9.99
C ASP A 41 -11.24 0.08 -9.48
N ASP A 42 -12.32 -0.44 -8.91
CA ASP A 42 -12.39 -1.79 -8.36
C ASP A 42 -12.24 -2.83 -9.48
N ILE A 43 -11.43 -3.86 -9.24
CA ILE A 43 -11.25 -5.01 -10.14
C ILE A 43 -11.93 -6.22 -9.50
N ASP A 44 -13.01 -6.70 -10.12
CA ASP A 44 -13.67 -7.92 -9.69
C ASP A 44 -13.06 -9.15 -10.38
N MET A 45 -12.78 -10.19 -9.61
CA MET A 45 -12.14 -11.43 -10.06
C MET A 45 -12.67 -12.63 -9.28
N ASP A 46 -12.73 -13.79 -9.93
CA ASP A 46 -13.03 -15.05 -9.25
C ASP A 46 -11.89 -15.47 -8.30
N LEU A 47 -12.24 -16.03 -7.14
CA LEU A 47 -11.24 -16.41 -6.15
C LEU A 47 -10.28 -17.50 -6.67
N ASP A 48 -10.80 -18.48 -7.40
CA ASP A 48 -9.99 -19.59 -7.90
C ASP A 48 -9.06 -19.09 -9.02
N GLU A 49 -9.52 -18.16 -9.86
CA GLU A 49 -8.67 -17.50 -10.86
C GLU A 49 -7.51 -16.73 -10.19
N TYR A 50 -7.81 -15.96 -9.13
CA TYR A 50 -6.78 -15.23 -8.39
C TYR A 50 -5.74 -16.15 -7.76
N GLU A 51 -6.18 -17.21 -7.08
CA GLU A 51 -5.25 -18.15 -6.44
C GLU A 51 -4.44 -18.94 -7.47
N HIS A 52 -5.00 -19.28 -8.63
CA HIS A 52 -4.25 -19.90 -9.73
C HIS A 52 -3.13 -18.99 -10.25
N VAL A 53 -3.41 -17.70 -10.48
CA VAL A 53 -2.39 -16.72 -10.90
C VAL A 53 -1.31 -16.53 -9.82
N ARG A 54 -1.71 -16.60 -8.54
CA ARG A 54 -0.82 -16.43 -7.39
C ARG A 54 0.04 -17.65 -7.10
N GLU A 55 -0.38 -18.83 -7.54
CA GLU A 55 0.32 -20.09 -7.29
C GLU A 55 1.78 -20.00 -7.75
N GLY A 56 2.71 -20.50 -6.93
CA GLY A 56 4.16 -20.41 -7.17
C GLY A 56 4.79 -19.02 -6.96
N HIS A 57 4.01 -17.95 -6.77
CA HIS A 57 4.49 -16.57 -6.64
C HIS A 57 4.27 -15.97 -5.23
N ARG A 58 3.96 -16.82 -4.24
CA ARG A 58 3.68 -16.37 -2.87
C ARG A 58 4.99 -15.97 -2.18
N ARG A 59 5.06 -14.70 -1.76
CA ARG A 59 6.22 -14.17 -1.04
C ARG A 59 6.41 -14.85 0.31
N CYS A 60 7.66 -15.14 0.64
CA CYS A 60 8.09 -15.56 1.97
C CYS A 60 8.43 -14.37 2.87
N GLY A 61 8.66 -14.63 4.17
CA GLY A 61 8.85 -13.59 5.18
C GLY A 61 9.97 -12.59 4.88
N SER A 62 11.09 -13.07 4.32
CA SER A 62 12.21 -12.20 3.93
C SER A 62 11.85 -11.27 2.76
N GLU A 63 11.04 -11.75 1.81
CA GLU A 63 10.58 -10.97 0.65
C GLU A 63 9.54 -9.90 1.01
N MET A 64 8.92 -10.00 2.20
CA MET A 64 8.04 -8.97 2.73
C MET A 64 8.80 -7.78 3.36
N ARG A 65 10.10 -7.94 3.65
CA ARG A 65 10.92 -6.87 4.23
C ARG A 65 11.47 -5.98 3.12
N MET A 66 11.22 -4.69 3.23
CA MET A 66 11.75 -3.69 2.31
C MET A 66 12.96 -2.96 2.90
N THR A 67 14.04 -2.88 2.13
CA THR A 67 15.20 -2.02 2.46
C THR A 67 14.87 -0.55 2.24
N TYR A 68 15.65 0.34 2.85
CA TYR A 68 15.54 1.79 2.63
C TYR A 68 15.56 2.16 1.13
N PHE A 69 16.50 1.59 0.36
CA PHE A 69 16.62 1.87 -1.08
C PHE A 69 15.40 1.42 -1.86
N GLN A 70 14.83 0.26 -1.51
CA GLN A 70 13.59 -0.20 -2.13
C GLN A 70 12.44 0.76 -1.84
N ARG A 71 12.30 1.24 -0.59
CA ARG A 71 11.28 2.22 -0.22
C ARG A 71 11.46 3.55 -0.96
N LYS A 72 12.67 4.10 -1.00
CA LYS A 72 13.02 5.32 -1.76
C LYS A 72 12.69 5.15 -3.25
N ASN A 73 13.05 4.01 -3.85
CA ASN A 73 12.78 3.75 -5.26
C ASN A 73 11.29 3.66 -5.56
N LEU A 74 10.48 3.05 -4.68
CA LEU A 74 9.03 3.03 -4.85
C LEU A 74 8.44 4.45 -4.77
N LEU A 75 8.85 5.26 -3.80
CA LEU A 75 8.35 6.64 -3.68
C LEU A 75 8.69 7.49 -4.91
N LYS A 76 9.88 7.32 -5.48
CA LYS A 76 10.26 8.04 -6.70
C LYS A 76 9.50 7.55 -7.93
N ARG A 77 9.43 6.23 -8.13
CA ARG A 77 8.94 5.64 -9.38
C ARG A 77 7.43 5.50 -9.44
N ILE A 78 6.81 5.21 -8.29
CA ILE A 78 5.37 4.95 -8.19
C ILE A 78 4.65 6.18 -7.65
N ALA A 79 5.13 6.77 -6.56
CA ALA A 79 4.47 7.95 -5.99
C ALA A 79 4.88 9.26 -6.69
N GLY A 80 5.88 9.23 -7.58
CA GLY A 80 6.31 10.40 -8.36
C GLY A 80 7.04 11.46 -7.55
N LEU A 81 7.55 11.13 -6.35
CA LEU A 81 8.23 12.11 -5.49
C LEU A 81 9.58 12.54 -6.07
N SER A 82 9.84 13.85 -6.04
CA SER A 82 11.15 14.39 -6.38
C SER A 82 12.18 14.10 -5.30
N GLU A 83 13.48 14.19 -5.61
CA GLU A 83 14.53 14.06 -4.58
C GLU A 83 14.37 15.10 -3.47
N ALA A 84 13.91 16.31 -3.80
CA ALA A 84 13.65 17.35 -2.80
C ALA A 84 12.51 16.94 -1.83
N ASP A 85 11.47 16.28 -2.33
CA ASP A 85 10.38 15.75 -1.50
C ASP A 85 10.87 14.65 -0.56
N ILE A 86 11.71 13.74 -1.08
CA ILE A 86 12.32 12.66 -0.29
C ILE A 86 13.16 13.23 0.85
N VAL A 87 14.05 14.18 0.57
CA VAL A 87 14.90 14.81 1.59
C VAL A 87 14.06 15.50 2.66
N ARG A 88 13.00 16.23 2.26
CA ARG A 88 12.08 16.87 3.22
C ARG A 88 11.36 15.85 4.10
N ALA A 89 10.91 14.73 3.52
CA ALA A 89 10.25 13.66 4.26
C ALA A 89 11.18 13.01 5.31
N GLU A 90 12.45 12.80 4.96
CA GLU A 90 13.47 12.26 5.86
C GLU A 90 13.75 13.19 7.04
N GLN A 91 13.92 14.49 6.77
CA GLN A 91 14.14 15.50 7.80
C GLN A 91 12.98 15.56 8.80
N LYS A 92 11.74 15.45 8.30
CA LYS A 92 10.53 15.42 9.14
C LYS A 92 10.49 14.18 10.05
N ALA A 93 10.89 13.01 9.52
CA ALA A 93 10.92 11.77 10.30
C ALA A 93 12.04 11.76 11.36
N HIS A 94 13.12 12.52 11.17
CA HIS A 94 14.24 12.62 12.10
C HIS A 94 14.04 13.65 13.21
N HIS A 95 13.07 14.55 13.09
CA HIS A 95 12.65 15.36 14.23
C HIS A 95 11.87 14.46 15.18
N PRO A 96 12.34 14.20 16.41
CA PRO A 96 11.56 13.48 17.39
C PRO A 96 10.25 14.25 17.54
N HIS A 97 9.13 13.55 17.37
CA HIS A 97 7.81 14.07 17.66
C HIS A 97 7.80 14.50 19.14
N THR A 98 8.08 15.79 19.37
CA THR A 98 7.61 16.43 20.60
C THR A 98 6.09 16.29 20.53
N ALA A 99 5.55 15.70 21.59
CA ALA A 99 4.14 15.38 21.68
C ALA A 99 3.29 16.62 21.34
N SER A 100 2.21 16.39 20.60
CA SER A 100 1.17 17.36 20.22
C SER A 100 1.37 18.09 18.89
N SER A 101 0.70 17.58 17.85
CA SER A 101 -0.22 18.42 17.07
C SER A 101 -1.05 17.57 16.12
N ARG A 102 -2.37 17.72 16.28
CA ARG A 102 -3.42 17.17 15.43
C ARG A 102 -3.19 17.54 13.96
N GLY A 103 -3.51 16.57 13.10
CA GLY A 103 -3.78 16.62 11.66
C GLY A 103 -3.40 17.86 10.87
N TYR A 104 -2.52 17.67 9.87
CA TYR A 104 -2.54 18.47 8.65
C TYR A 104 -2.23 17.58 7.44
N CYS A 105 -3.24 17.40 6.60
CA CYS A 105 -3.11 16.94 5.22
C CYS A 105 -2.69 18.18 4.41
N HIS A 106 -1.46 18.22 3.90
CA HIS A 106 -1.07 19.24 2.92
C HIS A 106 -1.34 18.68 1.52
N PRO A 107 -2.16 19.36 0.69
CA PRO A 107 -2.27 19.01 -0.71
C PRO A 107 -1.01 19.51 -1.42
N LEU A 108 -0.11 18.60 -1.79
CA LEU A 108 1.00 18.95 -2.66
C LEU A 108 0.54 18.84 -4.12
N GLY A 109 0.27 20.02 -4.66
CA GLY A 109 0.44 20.46 -6.05
C GLY A 109 0.32 19.45 -7.19
N ASN A 110 -0.73 19.67 -8.00
CA ASN A 110 -0.92 19.18 -9.37
C ASN A 110 0.37 18.79 -10.11
N ASN A 111 0.46 17.51 -10.49
CA ASN A 111 1.09 17.11 -11.74
C ASN A 111 0.41 15.87 -12.32
N ARG A 112 0.23 15.93 -13.65
CA ARG A 112 -0.50 15.01 -14.52
C ARG A 112 -0.45 13.54 -14.09
N LEU A 113 -1.65 12.96 -14.02
CA LEU A 113 -1.94 11.53 -14.00
C LEU A 113 -1.19 10.81 -15.13
N HIS A 114 0.00 10.29 -14.82
CA HIS A 114 0.55 9.17 -15.56
C HIS A 114 0.18 7.91 -14.77
N HIS A 115 -0.46 6.95 -15.43
CA HIS A 115 -0.84 5.67 -14.86
C HIS A 115 0.36 5.04 -14.17
N VAL A 116 0.32 4.99 -12.85
CA VAL A 116 1.40 4.49 -11.99
C VAL A 116 1.17 3.00 -11.69
N PRO A 117 2.23 2.22 -11.47
CA PRO A 117 2.09 0.82 -11.06
C PRO A 117 1.54 0.80 -9.64
N SER A 118 0.30 0.34 -9.47
CA SER A 118 -0.41 0.42 -8.21
C SER A 118 -0.15 -0.77 -7.28
N VAL A 119 -0.42 -0.59 -5.99
CA VAL A 119 -0.36 -1.64 -4.98
C VAL A 119 -1.76 -2.21 -4.80
N ARG A 120 -1.94 -3.47 -5.18
CA ARG A 120 -3.21 -4.21 -5.12
C ARG A 120 -3.54 -4.64 -3.69
N PHE A 121 -4.76 -4.36 -3.26
CA PHE A 121 -5.37 -4.83 -2.02
C PHE A 121 -6.60 -5.66 -2.33
N LEU A 122 -6.81 -6.75 -1.61
CA LEU A 122 -7.93 -7.67 -1.85
C LEU A 122 -9.01 -7.50 -0.77
N SER A 123 -10.23 -7.25 -1.21
CA SER A 123 -11.45 -7.41 -0.40
C SER A 123 -12.15 -8.69 -0.85
N ALA A 124 -12.30 -9.66 0.03
CA ALA A 124 -13.04 -10.90 -0.26
C ALA A 124 -14.50 -10.72 0.13
N GLN A 125 -15.42 -11.03 -0.79
CA GLN A 125 -16.85 -11.01 -0.52
C GLN A 125 -17.33 -12.43 -0.20
N THR A 126 -18.13 -12.58 0.85
CA THR A 126 -18.80 -13.85 1.19
C THR A 126 -20.09 -13.96 0.39
N SER A 127 -20.28 -15.05 -0.36
CA SER A 127 -21.62 -15.47 -0.79
C SER A 127 -22.27 -16.30 0.31
N CYS A 128 -23.49 -15.92 0.71
CA CYS A 128 -24.33 -16.68 1.64
C CYS A 128 -24.97 -17.90 0.97
#